data_AF-A0AA48H326-F1
#
_entry.id   AF-A0AA48H326-F1
#
_cell.length_a   1.000
_cell.length_b   1.000
_cell.length_c   1.000
_cell.angle_alpha   90.00
_cell.angle_beta   90.00
_cell.angle_gamma   90.00
#
_symmetry.space_group_name_H-M   'P 1'
#
loop_
_entity.id
_entity.type
_entity.pdbx_description
1 polymer ?
#
loop_
_entity_poly.entity_id
_entity_poly.type
_entity_poly.pdbx_seq_one_letter_code
_entity_poly.pdbx_strand_id
1 'polypeptide(L)' 'MLHDLVFASDAVLMALAGLGFWLFAGFCLVMDRLRTARRSLDRLERVGWVPWTGLFLGSAIIGGGCLAMSLPVVLGNM' A
#
# COMPACT_ATOMS: atom_id res chain seq x y z
N MET A 1 -11.18 11.24 -19.13
CA MET A 1 -10.93 10.97 -17.69
C MET A 1 -9.46 10.70 -17.36
N LEU A 2 -8.62 10.19 -18.29
CA LEU A 2 -7.15 10.07 -18.08
C LEU A 2 -6.35 11.32 -18.50
N HIS A 3 -6.96 12.24 -19.24
CA HIS A 3 -6.27 13.44 -19.76
C HIS A 3 -5.90 14.45 -18.66
N ASP A 4 -6.69 14.58 -17.60
CA ASP A 4 -6.40 15.51 -16.49
C ASP A 4 -5.19 15.06 -15.64
N LEU A 5 -4.88 13.76 -15.61
CA LEU A 5 -3.69 13.25 -14.91
C LEU A 5 -2.39 13.60 -15.63
N VAL A 6 -2.43 13.82 -16.95
CA VAL A 6 -1.23 14.21 -17.72
C VAL A 6 -0.88 15.68 -17.50
N PHE A 7 -1.85 16.51 -17.08
CA PHE A 7 -1.65 17.90 -16.67
C PHE A 7 -1.48 18.09 -15.16
N ALA A 8 -1.62 17.02 -14.37
CA ALA A 8 -1.41 17.06 -12.94
C ALA A 8 0.09 17.23 -12.64
N SER A 9 0.43 18.11 -11.68
CA SER A 9 1.79 18.29 -11.20
C SER A 9 2.42 16.95 -10.79
N ASP A 10 3.73 16.77 -10.99
CA ASP A 10 4.48 15.55 -10.61
C ASP A 10 4.22 15.14 -9.15
N ALA A 11 4.00 16.14 -8.27
CA ALA A 11 3.66 15.91 -6.87
C ALA A 11 2.30 15.18 -6.69
N VAL A 12 1.30 15.49 -7.52
CA VAL A 12 -0.02 14.86 -7.49
C VAL A 12 0.06 13.41 -7.99
N LEU A 13 0.84 13.16 -9.03
CA LEU A 13 1.09 11.80 -9.51
C LEU A 13 1.82 10.96 -8.46
N MET A 14 2.82 11.52 -7.76
CA MET A 14 3.47 10.85 -6.63
C MET A 14 2.51 10.59 -5.46
N ALA A 15 1.63 11.54 -5.13
CA ALA A 15 0.63 11.35 -4.08
C ALA A 15 -0.34 10.22 -4.43
N LEU A 16 -0.83 10.16 -5.67
CA LEU A 16 -1.69 9.07 -6.15
C LEU A 16 -1.00 7.71 -6.14
N ALA A 17 0.26 7.65 -6.60
CA ALA A 17 1.05 6.42 -6.55
C ALA A 17 1.28 5.97 -5.10
N GLY A 18 1.65 6.89 -4.21
CA GLY A 18 1.83 6.64 -2.79
C GLY A 18 0.56 6.12 -2.12
N LEU A 19 -0.58 6.74 -2.41
CA LEU A 19 -1.90 6.32 -1.93
C LEU A 19 -2.25 4.91 -2.43
N GLY A 20 -1.98 4.61 -3.70
CA GLY A 20 -2.16 3.28 -4.27
C GLY A 20 -1.35 2.20 -3.54
N PHE A 21 -0.06 2.45 -3.29
CA PHE A 21 0.77 1.54 -2.51
C PHE A 21 0.31 1.39 -1.07
N TRP A 22 -0.17 2.47 -0.46
CA TRP A 22 -0.66 2.46 0.92
C TRP A 22 -1.96 1.67 1.07
N LEU A 23 -2.89 1.79 0.12
CA LEU A 23 -4.09 0.95 0.05
C LEU A 23 -3.74 -0.52 -0.16
N PHE A 24 -2.78 -0.82 -1.03
CA PHE A 24 -2.29 -2.18 -1.24
C PHE A 24 -1.66 -2.76 0.03
N ALA A 25 -0.92 -1.95 0.81
CA ALA A 25 -0.42 -2.34 2.11
C ALA A 25 -1.57 -2.74 3.05
N GLY A 26 -2.60 -1.89 3.15
CA GLY A 26 -3.81 -2.20 3.91
C GLY A 26 -4.44 -3.54 3.49
N PHE A 27 -4.51 -3.80 2.19
CA PHE A 27 -4.99 -5.08 1.65
C PHE A 27 -4.12 -6.26 2.10
N CYS A 28 -2.79 -6.15 2.01
CA CYS A 28 -1.87 -7.20 2.49
C CYS A 28 -2.06 -7.50 3.98
N LEU A 29 -2.29 -6.46 4.81
CA LEU A 29 -2.54 -6.61 6.23
C LEU A 29 -3.85 -7.37 6.50
N VAL A 30 -4.92 -7.04 5.75
CA VAL A 30 -6.20 -7.74 5.83
C VAL A 30 -6.04 -9.21 5.43
N MET A 31 -5.30 -9.49 4.37
CA MET A 31 -5.04 -10.86 3.93
C MET A 31 -4.22 -11.67 4.94
N ASP A 32 -3.25 -11.05 5.62
CA ASP A 32 -2.52 -11.74 6.69
C ASP A 32 -3.41 -12.03 7.90
N ARG A 33 -4.31 -11.11 8.25
CA ARG A 33 -5.33 -11.29 9.30
C ARG A 33 -6.30 -12.41 8.94
N LEU A 34 -6.80 -12.44 7.70
CA LEU A 34 -7.67 -13.50 7.19
C LEU A 34 -6.97 -14.86 7.16
N ARG A 35 -5.69 -14.89 6.76
CA ARG A 35 -4.87 -16.10 6.80
C ARG A 35 -4.70 -16.63 8.23
N THR A 36 -4.42 -15.74 9.17
CA THR A 36 -4.23 -16.09 10.58
C THR A 36 -5.53 -16.59 11.22
N ALA A 37 -6.66 -15.93 10.94
CA ALA A 37 -7.98 -16.33 11.43
C ALA A 37 -8.45 -17.69 10.87
N ARG A 38 -8.03 -18.05 9.65
CA ARG A 38 -8.37 -19.33 9.00
C ARG A 38 -7.32 -20.43 9.22
N ARG A 39 -6.31 -20.19 10.06
CA ARG A 39 -5.24 -21.15 10.32
C ARG A 39 -5.73 -22.20 11.34
N SER A 40 -6.27 -23.31 10.85
CA SER A 40 -6.52 -24.51 11.67
C SER A 40 -5.20 -25.05 12.21
N LEU A 41 -5.14 -25.34 13.52
CA LEU A 41 -3.94 -25.80 14.24
C LEU A 41 -3.24 -26.99 13.54
N ASP A 42 -3.99 -27.84 12.84
CA ASP A 42 -3.48 -28.99 12.06
C ASP A 42 -2.61 -28.64 10.84
N ARG A 43 -2.54 -27.37 10.41
CA ARG A 43 -1.88 -26.95 9.16
C ARG A 43 -0.65 -26.07 9.40
N LEU A 44 -0.09 -26.09 10.60
CA LEU A 44 1.05 -25.24 10.99
C LEU A 44 2.32 -25.54 10.17
N GLU A 45 2.46 -26.77 9.67
CA GLU A 45 3.59 -27.24 8.84
C GLU A 45 3.57 -26.73 7.38
N ARG A 46 2.42 -26.26 6.86
CA ARG A 46 2.41 -25.63 5.54
C ARG A 46 2.83 -24.18 5.67
N VAL A 47 4.09 -23.92 5.34
CA VAL A 47 4.61 -22.57 5.12
C VAL A 47 3.71 -21.90 4.08
N GLY A 48 2.88 -20.96 4.52
CA GLY A 48 1.95 -20.25 3.65
C GLY A 48 2.71 -19.59 2.50
N TRP A 49 2.25 -19.84 1.28
CA TRP A 49 2.95 -19.58 0.01
C TRP A 49 3.35 -18.11 -0.23
N VAL A 50 2.73 -17.15 0.46
CA VAL A 50 2.93 -15.72 0.25
C VAL A 50 3.28 -15.02 1.58
N PRO A 51 4.41 -14.29 1.66
CA PRO A 51 4.81 -13.52 2.85
C PRO A 51 4.05 -12.19 2.92
N TRP A 52 2.76 -12.24 3.27
CA TRP A 52 1.88 -11.06 3.37
C TRP A 52 2.45 -9.94 4.26
N THR A 53 3.10 -10.29 5.37
CA THR A 53 3.75 -9.32 6.26
C THR A 53 4.90 -8.57 5.57
N GLY A 54 5.70 -9.26 4.76
CA GLY A 54 6.80 -8.64 4.01
C GLY A 54 6.27 -7.72 2.90
N LEU A 55 5.23 -8.16 2.18
CA LEU A 55 4.56 -7.35 1.17
C LEU A 55 3.89 -6.11 1.79
N PHE A 56 3.20 -6.27 2.92
CA PHE A 56 2.65 -5.17 3.70
C PHE A 56 3.73 -4.16 4.08
N LEU A 57 4.83 -4.63 4.67
CA LEU A 57 5.88 -3.73 5.16
C LEU A 57 6.54 -2.96 4.01
N GLY A 58 6.89 -3.65 2.91
CA GLY A 58 7.50 -3.00 1.75
C GLY A 58 6.58 -1.95 1.11
N SER A 59 5.31 -2.32 0.89
CA SER A 59 4.33 -1.39 0.30
C SER A 59 3.98 -0.23 1.23
N ALA A 60 3.91 -0.46 2.55
CA ALA A 60 3.68 0.60 3.53
C ALA A 60 4.85 1.60 3.57
N ILE A 61 6.09 1.13 3.48
CA ILE A 61 7.27 2.02 3.46
C ILE A 61 7.32 2.82 2.16
N ILE A 62 7.12 2.18 1.00
CA ILE A 62 7.14 2.88 -0.30
C ILE A 62 5.98 3.87 -0.40
N GLY A 63 4.76 3.43 -0.10
CA GLY A 63 3.56 4.27 -0.15
C GLY A 63 3.60 5.40 0.88
N GLY A 64 3.96 5.07 2.13
CA GLY A 64 4.12 6.04 3.20
C GLY A 64 5.21 7.07 2.91
N GLY A 65 6.34 6.64 2.34
CA GLY A 65 7.42 7.55 1.92
C GLY A 65 6.98 8.50 0.80
N CYS A 66 6.31 7.98 -0.22
CA CYS A 66 5.78 8.81 -1.31
C CYS A 66 4.73 9.82 -0.80
N LEU A 67 3.84 9.39 0.09
CA LEU A 67 2.86 10.28 0.72
C LEU A 67 3.56 11.33 1.59
N ALA A 68 4.49 10.96 2.45
CA ALA A 68 5.19 11.92 3.32
C ALA A 68 5.88 13.06 2.55
N MET A 69 6.40 12.77 1.35
CA MET A 69 7.06 13.77 0.50
C MET A 69 6.07 14.62 -0.31
N SER A 70 4.98 14.02 -0.79
CA SER A 70 4.03 14.68 -1.70
C SER A 70 2.89 15.40 -0.98
N LEU A 71 2.42 14.89 0.16
CA LEU A 71 1.30 15.45 0.92
C LEU A 71 1.48 16.93 1.30
N PRO A 72 2.64 17.41 1.81
CA PRO A 72 2.80 18.82 2.14
C PRO A 72 2.76 19.72 0.91
N VAL A 73 3.30 19.27 -0.22
CA VAL A 73 3.27 20.02 -1.48
C VAL A 73 1.84 20.08 -2.03
N VAL A 74 1.12 18.96 -1.99
CA VAL A 74 -0.26 18.89 -2.47
C VAL A 74 -1.19 19.72 -1.60
N LEU A 75 -1.09 19.63 -0.27
CA LEU A 75 -1.91 20.40 0.66
C LEU A 75 -1.53 21.90 0.68
N GLY A 76 -0.26 22.23 0.48
CA GLY A 76 0.20 23.62 0.41
C GLY A 76 -0.12 24.31 -0.92
N ASN A 77 -0.51 23.55 -1.95
CA ASN A 77 -0.85 24.04 -3.28
C ASN A 77 -2.36 23.92 -3.59
N MET A 78 -3.17 23.60 -2.58
CA MET A 78 -4.64 23.66 -2.55
C MET A 78 -5.11 24.98 -1.95
#